data_AF-A0A1Y3EY88-F1
#
_entry.id   AF-A0A1Y3EY88-F1
#
_cell.length_a   1.000
_cell.length_b   1.000
_cell.length_c   1.000
_cell.angle_alpha   90.00
_cell.angle_beta   90.00
_cell.angle_gamma   90.00
#
_symmetry.space_group_name_H-M   'P 1'
#
loop_
_entity.id
_entity.type
_entity.pdbx_description
1 polymer ?
#
loop_
_entity_poly.entity_id
_entity_poly.type
_entity_poly.pdbx_seq_one_letter_code
_entity_poly.pdbx_strand_id
1 'polypeptide(L)'
;MMKLYFNYDSFSRRQYVFCSLVLFGMFLLLRYYFFYPNESSLNDGKCSVVFEHIMQSFKADADIYDAVIVYADEIADEKPMWLPYTGNGNITVDVFEKGKMYIRGLTGEFLDTGFRPIVDVTLQTQYKSMLGAYIVHFKDGKVVKLQCYDVGDQCVQVVTTYFVHRTRPSVFIQHISISNPTVNLIESQSQVSAFQYTGSANGKVGMSVVLSNFAKLLHLLIPSFVTRYTVSEDVNKDQLKSDAIHSALKAFYTVTALDDYPIIEEHTKAWNQLWNSGLSISYSKAPNGLNGDMINGTMYYILCHYELQSDNSMEFSNRPSHCYSSHSTYMSNLLAGATGVVQALLLSFGALKHTAHHLEFDQQPQDLHRDFFFRNIYFTKSTYVNIRIMVNDENRAIMYASVNRTSPAGKELFACDAGCLDPPIELSSSSTLIPVKRTVPATPILYVTDQREHIERLKMSIHVREVANAPAHEHHIIALHKHGHRLGGLPPAFWFSLGVLLILFHLFLFKLIYNDNENLYDILGVSRHASLKQIKRAFVDLSKKVILYIYIY
;
A
#
# COMPACT_ATOMS: atom_id res chain seq x y z
N MET A 1 -70.83 -22.38 -13.37
CA MET A 1 -70.57 -23.75 -13.84
C MET A 1 -69.62 -23.66 -15.03
N MET A 2 -68.30 -23.81 -14.83
CA MET A 2 -67.31 -24.14 -15.85
C MET A 2 -66.00 -24.56 -15.14
N LYS A 3 -65.73 -25.87 -15.09
CA LYS A 3 -64.49 -26.46 -14.58
C LYS A 3 -63.46 -26.42 -15.72
N LEU A 4 -62.34 -25.74 -15.54
CA LEU A 4 -61.12 -25.96 -16.32
C LEU A 4 -60.20 -26.86 -15.48
N TYR A 5 -60.01 -28.09 -15.96
CA TYR A 5 -59.05 -29.06 -15.43
C TYR A 5 -57.62 -28.58 -15.72
N PHE A 6 -56.84 -28.29 -14.68
CA PHE A 6 -55.38 -28.34 -14.77
C PHE A 6 -54.96 -29.71 -14.25
N ASN A 7 -54.53 -30.56 -15.18
CA ASN A 7 -53.96 -31.86 -14.88
C ASN A 7 -52.51 -31.62 -14.43
N TYR A 8 -52.27 -31.70 -13.12
CA TYR A 8 -50.97 -31.60 -12.50
C TYR A 8 -50.50 -33.01 -12.23
N ASP A 9 -49.76 -33.64 -13.15
CA ASP A 9 -48.98 -34.81 -12.75
C ASP A 9 -47.75 -35.08 -13.62
N SER A 10 -46.73 -35.60 -12.94
CA SER A 10 -45.50 -36.21 -13.45
C SER A 10 -44.36 -35.26 -13.87
N PHE A 11 -43.79 -34.53 -12.91
CA PHE A 11 -42.35 -34.24 -12.94
C PHE A 11 -41.67 -35.29 -12.05
N SER A 12 -41.10 -36.35 -12.66
CA SER A 12 -40.57 -37.48 -11.89
C SER A 12 -39.35 -37.06 -11.06
N ARG A 13 -39.16 -37.69 -9.90
CA ARG A 13 -38.02 -37.46 -8.99
C ARG A 13 -36.64 -37.48 -9.69
N ARG A 14 -36.52 -38.20 -10.82
CA ARG A 14 -35.31 -38.26 -11.66
C ARG A 14 -35.04 -36.96 -12.43
N GLN A 15 -36.08 -36.23 -12.85
CA GLN A 15 -35.95 -34.96 -13.56
C GLN A 15 -35.49 -33.83 -12.62
N TYR A 16 -35.96 -33.81 -11.36
CA TYR A 16 -35.45 -32.89 -10.35
C TYR A 16 -33.97 -33.12 -10.04
N VAL A 17 -33.54 -34.38 -9.93
CA VAL A 17 -32.14 -34.73 -9.69
C VAL A 17 -31.28 -34.34 -10.90
N PHE A 18 -31.78 -34.57 -12.12
CA PHE A 18 -31.06 -34.19 -13.34
C PHE A 18 -30.93 -32.67 -13.50
N CYS A 19 -32.02 -31.91 -13.33
CA CYS A 19 -31.97 -30.45 -13.35
C CYS A 19 -31.07 -29.89 -12.26
N SER A 20 -31.08 -30.48 -11.05
CA SER A 20 -30.18 -30.06 -9.97
C SER A 20 -28.71 -30.35 -10.31
N LEU A 21 -28.40 -31.50 -10.92
CA LEU A 21 -27.04 -31.83 -11.36
C LEU A 21 -26.55 -30.92 -12.48
N VAL A 22 -27.44 -30.54 -13.40
CA VAL A 22 -27.12 -29.61 -14.49
C VAL A 22 -26.91 -28.19 -13.95
N LEU A 23 -27.78 -27.70 -13.06
CA LEU A 23 -27.60 -26.40 -12.40
C LEU A 23 -26.32 -26.36 -11.56
N PHE A 24 -25.99 -27.46 -10.88
CA PHE A 24 -24.74 -27.60 -10.15
C PHE A 24 -23.53 -27.64 -11.09
N GLY A 25 -23.62 -28.35 -12.21
CA GLY A 25 -22.58 -28.35 -13.25
C GLY A 25 -22.40 -26.99 -13.90
N MET A 26 -23.48 -26.25 -14.12
CA MET A 26 -23.45 -24.90 -14.68
C MET A 26 -22.91 -23.88 -13.67
N PHE A 27 -23.21 -24.04 -12.38
CA PHE A 27 -22.58 -23.28 -11.29
C PHE A 27 -21.07 -23.55 -11.22
N LEU A 28 -20.65 -24.80 -11.37
CA LEU A 28 -19.22 -25.15 -11.43
C LEU A 28 -18.54 -24.58 -12.68
N LEU A 29 -19.21 -24.58 -13.84
CA LEU A 29 -18.70 -23.99 -15.08
C LEU A 29 -18.65 -22.47 -15.03
N LEU A 30 -19.66 -21.81 -14.45
CA LEU A 30 -19.65 -20.37 -14.22
C LEU A 30 -18.56 -20.00 -13.20
N ARG A 31 -18.38 -20.81 -12.14
CA ARG A 31 -17.26 -20.66 -11.22
C ARG A 31 -15.93 -20.82 -11.94
N TYR A 32 -15.80 -21.79 -12.85
CA TYR A 32 -14.61 -21.95 -13.67
C TYR A 32 -14.40 -20.80 -14.65
N TYR A 33 -15.43 -20.23 -15.27
CA TYR A 33 -15.26 -19.13 -16.22
C TYR A 33 -15.07 -17.76 -15.56
N PHE A 34 -15.70 -17.49 -14.42
CA PHE A 34 -15.60 -16.19 -13.73
C PHE A 34 -14.52 -16.14 -12.65
N PHE A 35 -14.19 -17.27 -12.01
CA PHE A 35 -13.24 -17.33 -10.89
C PHE A 35 -12.00 -18.16 -11.18
N TYR A 36 -11.82 -18.72 -12.37
CA TYR A 36 -10.48 -19.17 -12.75
C TYR A 36 -9.70 -17.92 -13.13
N PRO A 37 -8.68 -17.53 -12.34
CA PRO A 37 -7.84 -16.41 -12.72
C PRO A 37 -7.30 -16.71 -14.11
N ASN A 38 -7.33 -15.72 -15.00
CA ASN A 38 -6.54 -15.77 -16.21
C ASN A 38 -5.14 -16.18 -15.77
N GLU A 39 -4.67 -17.35 -16.22
CA GLU A 39 -3.29 -17.76 -16.02
C GLU A 39 -2.42 -16.65 -16.61
N SER A 40 -1.91 -15.80 -15.72
CA SER A 40 -0.72 -15.03 -16.00
C SER A 40 0.32 -16.01 -16.51
N SER A 41 0.95 -15.68 -17.63
CA SER A 41 1.92 -16.48 -18.38
C SER A 41 3.24 -16.72 -17.63
N LEU A 42 3.22 -16.90 -16.31
CA LEU A 42 4.33 -17.33 -15.49
C LEU A 42 4.21 -18.84 -15.28
N ASN A 43 5.06 -19.57 -16.01
CA ASN A 43 5.17 -21.02 -16.04
C ASN A 43 4.81 -21.73 -14.71
N ASP A 44 4.00 -22.77 -14.87
CA ASP A 44 3.38 -23.68 -13.90
C ASP A 44 4.40 -24.54 -13.11
N GLY A 45 5.46 -23.91 -12.61
CA GLY A 45 6.55 -24.53 -11.87
C GLY A 45 6.38 -24.34 -10.35
N LYS A 46 6.93 -25.27 -9.56
CA LYS A 46 6.93 -25.21 -8.07
C LYS A 46 7.43 -23.87 -7.51
N CYS A 47 8.33 -23.19 -8.23
CA CYS A 47 8.91 -21.92 -7.78
C CYS A 47 7.94 -20.72 -7.93
N SER A 48 6.98 -20.78 -8.87
CA SER A 48 5.91 -19.79 -9.00
C SER A 48 4.98 -19.81 -7.79
N VAL A 49 4.57 -21.01 -7.35
CA VAL A 49 3.73 -21.19 -6.15
C VAL A 49 4.42 -20.65 -4.90
N VAL A 50 5.71 -20.92 -4.75
CA VAL A 50 6.51 -20.43 -3.62
C VAL A 50 6.63 -18.90 -3.65
N PHE A 51 6.93 -18.33 -4.81
CA PHE A 51 7.02 -16.88 -4.99
C PHE A 51 5.70 -16.19 -4.65
N GLU A 52 4.58 -16.70 -5.18
CA GLU A 52 3.24 -16.17 -4.91
C GLU A 52 2.84 -16.31 -3.44
N HIS A 53 3.21 -17.40 -2.78
CA HIS A 53 2.96 -17.58 -1.35
C HIS A 53 3.68 -16.52 -0.49
N ILE A 54 4.94 -16.22 -0.79
CA ILE A 54 5.69 -15.15 -0.10
C ILE A 54 5.10 -13.78 -0.47
N MET A 55 4.71 -13.59 -1.73
CA MET A 55 4.14 -12.34 -2.21
C MET A 55 2.78 -12.01 -1.58
N GLN A 56 2.04 -13.01 -1.11
CA GLN A 56 0.72 -12.81 -0.50
C GLN A 56 0.73 -11.86 0.69
N SER A 57 1.76 -11.91 1.56
CA SER A 57 1.86 -10.97 2.69
C SER A 57 2.11 -9.55 2.20
N PHE A 58 2.94 -9.39 1.17
CA PHE A 58 3.26 -8.08 0.61
C PHE A 58 2.09 -7.49 -0.20
N LYS A 59 1.30 -8.34 -0.87
CA LYS A 59 0.05 -7.94 -1.55
C LYS A 59 -0.96 -7.38 -0.56
N ALA A 60 -1.10 -8.01 0.61
CA ALA A 60 -1.98 -7.49 1.65
C ALA A 60 -1.57 -6.09 2.15
N ASP A 61 -0.26 -5.83 2.29
CA ASP A 61 0.25 -4.50 2.65
C ASP A 61 0.08 -3.48 1.52
N ALA A 62 0.23 -3.91 0.26
CA ALA A 62 0.01 -3.07 -0.91
C ALA A 62 -1.48 -2.70 -1.10
N ASP A 63 -2.40 -3.63 -0.80
CA ASP A 63 -3.85 -3.42 -0.87
C ASP A 63 -4.33 -2.32 0.11
N ILE A 64 -3.61 -2.14 1.22
CA ILE A 64 -3.87 -1.07 2.20
C ILE A 64 -2.96 0.16 2.01
N TYR A 65 -2.17 0.19 0.94
CA TYR A 65 -1.23 1.26 0.60
C TYR A 65 -0.06 1.47 1.57
N ASP A 66 0.29 0.47 2.38
CA ASP A 66 1.45 0.52 3.29
C ASP A 66 2.75 0.10 2.57
N ALA A 67 2.63 -0.51 1.38
CA ALA A 67 3.74 -0.90 0.53
C ALA A 67 3.43 -0.73 -0.96
N VAL A 68 4.48 -0.76 -1.79
CA VAL A 68 4.35 -0.93 -3.25
C VAL A 68 5.25 -2.05 -3.74
N ILE A 69 4.75 -2.81 -4.71
CA ILE A 69 5.45 -3.92 -5.35
C ILE A 69 5.86 -3.46 -6.75
N VAL A 70 7.11 -3.71 -7.11
CA VAL A 70 7.68 -3.45 -8.43
C VAL A 70 8.26 -4.77 -8.93
N TYR A 71 7.67 -5.36 -9.96
CA TYR A 71 8.14 -6.64 -10.47
C TYR A 71 9.41 -6.46 -11.32
N ALA A 72 10.29 -7.47 -11.30
CA ALA A 72 11.59 -7.37 -11.95
C ALA A 72 11.53 -7.38 -13.50
N ASP A 73 10.44 -7.87 -14.07
CA ASP A 73 10.13 -7.86 -15.51
C ASP A 73 9.64 -6.49 -16.00
N GLU A 74 8.80 -5.79 -15.22
CA GLU A 74 8.34 -4.42 -15.51
C GLU A 74 9.48 -3.40 -15.64
N ILE A 75 10.61 -3.72 -15.02
CA ILE A 75 11.81 -2.89 -14.93
C ILE A 75 12.64 -2.89 -16.23
N ALA A 76 12.49 -3.90 -17.09
CA ALA A 76 13.34 -4.06 -18.27
C ALA A 76 13.03 -3.05 -19.39
N ASP A 77 11.80 -2.54 -19.45
CA ASP A 77 11.29 -1.75 -20.58
C ASP A 77 10.96 -0.28 -20.23
N GLU A 78 10.59 0.04 -18.98
CA GLU A 78 10.35 1.42 -18.50
C GLU A 78 10.83 1.63 -17.05
N LYS A 79 11.25 2.86 -16.70
CA LYS A 79 11.59 3.17 -15.30
C LYS A 79 10.32 3.11 -14.44
N PRO A 80 10.30 2.34 -13.34
CA PRO A 80 9.12 2.24 -12.50
C PRO A 80 8.81 3.59 -11.86
N MET A 81 7.52 3.87 -11.66
CA MET A 81 7.06 5.08 -10.96
C MET A 81 7.69 5.22 -9.57
N TRP A 82 7.84 4.08 -8.87
CA TRP A 82 8.43 3.99 -7.54
C TRP A 82 9.77 3.27 -7.62
N LEU A 83 10.84 3.97 -7.31
CA LEU A 83 12.19 3.41 -7.31
C LEU A 83 12.49 2.71 -5.98
N PRO A 84 12.95 1.45 -5.96
CA PRO A 84 13.43 0.79 -4.75
C PRO A 84 14.51 1.63 -4.04
N TYR A 85 14.12 2.38 -3.01
CA TYR A 85 14.90 3.47 -2.43
C TYR A 85 14.71 3.52 -0.92
N THR A 86 15.76 3.82 -0.17
CA THR A 86 15.69 3.99 1.29
C THR A 86 16.61 5.11 1.76
N GLY A 87 16.25 5.80 2.84
CA GLY A 87 17.03 6.92 3.36
C GLY A 87 16.58 7.44 4.72
N ASN A 88 17.45 8.22 5.35
CA ASN A 88 17.24 8.81 6.68
C ASN A 88 17.54 10.33 6.76
N GLY A 89 17.69 11.00 5.61
CA GLY A 89 18.06 12.40 5.51
C GLY A 89 19.54 12.72 5.65
N ASN A 90 20.39 11.74 5.93
CA ASN A 90 21.85 11.86 5.90
C ASN A 90 22.45 10.97 4.82
N ILE A 91 21.91 9.76 4.70
CA ILE A 91 22.28 8.75 3.72
C ILE A 91 21.02 8.35 2.96
N THR A 92 21.15 8.18 1.66
CA THR A 92 20.15 7.53 0.83
C THR A 92 20.80 6.49 -0.06
N VAL A 93 20.08 5.41 -0.32
CA VAL A 93 20.55 4.31 -1.16
C VAL A 93 19.45 3.97 -2.16
N ASP A 94 19.79 4.11 -3.44
CA ASP A 94 19.02 3.56 -4.55
C ASP A 94 19.42 2.09 -4.72
N VAL A 95 18.50 1.20 -4.34
CA VAL A 95 18.70 -0.25 -4.38
C VAL A 95 18.69 -0.78 -5.81
N PHE A 96 18.09 -0.04 -6.73
CA PHE A 96 17.84 -0.45 -8.09
C PHE A 96 19.07 -0.27 -9.00
N GLU A 97 19.66 0.94 -9.07
CA GLU A 97 20.79 1.22 -9.97
C GLU A 97 22.16 0.83 -9.35
N LYS A 98 22.48 -0.47 -9.28
CA LYS A 98 23.76 -0.99 -8.73
C LYS A 98 24.06 -0.52 -7.29
N GLY A 99 23.06 -0.09 -6.53
CA GLY A 99 23.27 0.38 -5.16
C GLY A 99 23.90 1.77 -5.08
N LYS A 100 23.44 2.77 -5.85
CA LYS A 100 23.98 4.14 -5.73
C LYS A 100 23.73 4.68 -4.31
N MET A 101 24.81 5.03 -3.62
CA MET A 101 24.76 5.63 -2.30
C MET A 101 25.03 7.12 -2.39
N TYR A 102 24.12 7.91 -1.83
CA TYR A 102 24.27 9.35 -1.72
C TYR A 102 24.38 9.75 -0.25
N ILE A 103 25.18 10.77 0.00
CA ILE A 103 25.33 11.38 1.32
C ILE A 103 24.97 12.84 1.26
N ARG A 104 24.41 13.35 2.35
CA ARG A 104 24.09 14.78 2.45
C ARG A 104 25.37 15.60 2.64
N GLY A 105 25.61 16.50 1.70
CA GLY A 105 26.68 17.48 1.73
C GLY A 105 26.41 18.64 2.71
N LEU A 106 27.43 19.47 2.95
CA LEU A 106 27.36 20.59 3.90
C LEU A 106 26.36 21.68 3.49
N THR A 107 26.11 21.81 2.19
CA THR A 107 25.14 22.74 1.58
C THR A 107 23.71 22.17 1.55
N GLY A 108 23.52 20.92 1.99
CA GLY A 108 22.23 20.25 2.07
C GLY A 108 21.87 19.40 0.85
N GLU A 109 22.64 19.45 -0.23
CA GLU A 109 22.48 18.59 -1.42
C GLU A 109 22.92 17.15 -1.16
N PHE A 110 22.33 16.19 -1.87
CA PHE A 110 22.78 14.79 -1.85
C PHE A 110 23.82 14.55 -2.93
N LEU A 111 25.00 14.09 -2.53
CA LEU A 111 26.15 13.85 -3.39
C LEU A 111 26.32 12.34 -3.62
N ASP A 112 26.46 11.91 -4.87
CA ASP A 112 26.84 10.51 -5.17
C ASP A 112 28.25 10.26 -4.62
N THR A 113 28.37 9.28 -3.75
CA THR A 113 29.65 8.90 -3.14
C THR A 113 30.59 8.19 -4.10
N GLY A 114 30.10 7.69 -5.23
CA GLY A 114 30.80 6.74 -6.10
C GLY A 114 30.91 5.33 -5.48
N PHE A 115 30.59 5.18 -4.20
CA PHE A 115 30.58 3.91 -3.49
C PHE A 115 29.26 3.17 -3.75
N ARG A 116 29.34 1.84 -3.88
CA ARG A 116 28.21 0.96 -4.14
C ARG A 116 28.16 -0.12 -3.05
N PRO A 117 27.43 0.10 -1.94
CA PRO A 117 27.49 -0.76 -0.76
C PRO A 117 26.75 -2.10 -0.89
N ILE A 118 25.99 -2.32 -1.96
CA ILE A 118 25.12 -3.50 -2.08
C ILE A 118 25.94 -4.72 -2.45
N VAL A 119 25.81 -5.76 -1.64
CA VAL A 119 26.30 -7.11 -1.92
C VAL A 119 25.23 -7.86 -2.69
N ASP A 120 25.46 -8.16 -3.96
CA ASP A 120 24.51 -8.97 -4.74
C ASP A 120 24.73 -10.47 -4.51
N VAL A 121 23.67 -11.26 -4.63
CA VAL A 121 23.72 -12.72 -4.52
C VAL A 121 23.54 -13.31 -5.91
N THR A 122 24.63 -13.82 -6.47
CA THR A 122 24.60 -14.54 -7.75
C THR A 122 24.67 -16.03 -7.50
N LEU A 123 23.76 -16.80 -8.11
CA LEU A 123 23.83 -18.25 -8.15
C LEU A 123 24.79 -18.70 -9.25
N GLN A 124 25.83 -19.46 -8.90
CA GLN A 124 26.74 -20.09 -9.86
C GLN A 124 26.12 -21.32 -10.55
N THR A 125 25.07 -21.90 -9.96
CA THR A 125 24.36 -23.07 -10.51
C THR A 125 23.41 -22.65 -11.63
N GLN A 126 23.34 -23.44 -12.71
CA GLN A 126 22.34 -23.23 -13.76
C GLN A 126 20.92 -23.34 -13.20
N TYR A 127 20.08 -22.36 -13.50
CA TYR A 127 18.66 -22.32 -13.16
C TYR A 127 17.81 -22.20 -14.43
N LYS A 128 16.61 -22.77 -14.41
CA LYS A 128 15.68 -22.75 -15.56
C LYS A 128 15.00 -21.39 -15.73
N SER A 129 14.60 -20.78 -14.61
CA SER A 129 13.90 -19.50 -14.57
C SER A 129 14.18 -18.78 -13.25
N MET A 130 13.98 -17.46 -13.26
CA MET A 130 14.09 -16.60 -12.09
C MET A 130 12.87 -15.69 -12.02
N LEU A 131 12.24 -15.63 -10.84
CA LEU A 131 11.22 -14.65 -10.51
C LEU A 131 11.81 -13.61 -9.57
N GLY A 132 11.42 -12.35 -9.74
CA GLY A 132 11.96 -11.26 -8.95
C GLY A 132 10.95 -10.14 -8.72
N ALA A 133 11.01 -9.53 -7.54
CA ALA A 133 10.27 -8.31 -7.23
C ALA A 133 10.99 -7.48 -6.16
N TYR A 134 10.77 -6.18 -6.19
CA TYR A 134 11.11 -5.24 -5.14
C TYR A 134 9.84 -4.79 -4.42
N ILE A 135 9.88 -4.78 -3.10
CA ILE A 135 8.78 -4.33 -2.25
C ILE A 135 9.30 -3.17 -1.42
N VAL A 136 8.70 -1.99 -1.58
CA VAL A 136 9.03 -0.81 -0.77
C VAL A 136 7.96 -0.68 0.29
N HIS A 137 8.31 -0.93 1.55
CA HIS A 137 7.40 -0.74 2.69
C HIS A 137 7.53 0.69 3.20
N PHE A 138 6.53 1.51 2.91
CA PHE A 138 6.50 2.93 3.30
C PHE A 138 6.47 3.09 4.81
N LYS A 139 5.65 2.28 5.48
CA LYS A 139 5.44 2.36 6.93
C LYS A 139 6.64 1.90 7.75
N ASP A 140 7.33 0.88 7.28
CA ASP A 140 8.46 0.27 7.99
C ASP A 140 9.81 0.89 7.63
N GLY A 141 9.92 1.67 6.55
CA GLY A 141 11.19 2.29 6.20
C GLY A 141 12.15 1.46 5.34
N LYS A 142 11.71 0.29 4.87
CA LYS A 142 12.57 -0.77 4.30
C LYS A 142 12.20 -1.14 2.86
N VAL A 143 13.19 -1.64 2.13
CA VAL A 143 13.03 -2.20 0.78
C VAL A 143 13.37 -3.69 0.85
N VAL A 144 12.55 -4.55 0.25
CA VAL A 144 12.78 -5.99 0.18
C VAL A 144 12.93 -6.40 -1.28
N LYS A 145 14.05 -7.02 -1.64
CA LYS A 145 14.28 -7.69 -2.94
C LYS A 145 14.03 -9.17 -2.74
N LEU A 146 12.97 -9.70 -3.34
CA LEU A 146 12.65 -11.12 -3.37
C LEU A 146 13.11 -11.70 -4.71
N GLN A 147 13.90 -12.77 -4.66
CA GLN A 147 14.32 -13.52 -5.84
C GLN A 147 14.12 -15.01 -5.60
N CYS A 148 13.45 -15.67 -6.54
CA CYS A 148 13.19 -17.10 -6.49
C CYS A 148 13.77 -17.74 -7.75
N TYR A 149 14.66 -18.73 -7.58
CA TYR A 149 15.38 -19.38 -8.66
C TYR A 149 14.97 -20.85 -8.77
N ASP A 150 14.59 -21.28 -9.97
CA ASP A 150 14.23 -22.67 -10.27
C ASP A 150 15.48 -23.50 -10.60
N VAL A 151 15.96 -24.25 -9.62
CA VAL A 151 17.17 -25.10 -9.70
C VAL A 151 16.75 -26.56 -9.56
N GLY A 152 16.70 -27.29 -10.67
CA GLY A 152 16.42 -28.73 -10.66
C GLY A 152 15.06 -29.11 -10.05
N ASP A 153 14.00 -28.35 -10.38
CA ASP A 153 12.63 -28.52 -9.85
C ASP A 153 12.51 -28.30 -8.32
N GLN A 154 13.47 -27.57 -7.75
CA GLN A 154 13.46 -27.03 -6.40
C GLN A 154 13.60 -25.51 -6.47
N CYS A 155 13.00 -24.79 -5.52
CA CYS A 155 12.98 -23.32 -5.54
C CYS A 155 13.93 -22.77 -4.48
N VAL A 156 15.03 -22.18 -4.91
CA VAL A 156 15.95 -21.45 -4.04
C VAL A 156 15.43 -20.03 -3.86
N GLN A 157 15.23 -19.62 -2.61
CA GLN A 157 14.72 -18.29 -2.28
C GLN A 157 15.86 -17.42 -1.74
N VAL A 158 15.94 -16.20 -2.24
CA VAL A 158 16.83 -15.16 -1.74
C VAL A 158 15.99 -13.94 -1.43
N VAL A 159 15.90 -13.59 -0.15
CA VAL A 159 15.16 -12.43 0.34
C VAL A 159 16.17 -11.45 0.91
N THR A 160 16.31 -10.28 0.30
CA THR A 160 17.22 -9.25 0.77
C THR A 160 16.47 -8.03 1.26
N THR A 161 16.64 -7.64 2.51
CA THR A 161 16.06 -6.44 3.11
C THR A 161 17.11 -5.34 3.22
N TYR A 162 16.82 -4.16 2.70
CA TYR A 162 17.65 -2.97 2.74
C TYR A 162 16.97 -1.88 3.57
N PHE A 163 17.71 -1.24 4.46
CA PHE A 163 17.24 -0.02 5.09
C PHE A 163 18.40 0.85 5.56
N VAL A 164 18.24 2.16 5.41
CA VAL A 164 19.06 3.15 6.11
C VAL A 164 18.42 3.41 7.47
N HIS A 165 19.19 3.22 8.54
CA HIS A 165 18.66 3.30 9.90
C HIS A 165 18.12 4.70 10.21
N ARG A 166 16.92 4.80 10.81
CA ARG A 166 16.20 6.08 10.90
C ARG A 166 16.78 7.02 11.96
N THR A 167 17.14 6.46 13.13
CA THR A 167 17.73 7.19 14.27
C THR A 167 19.25 7.21 14.27
N ARG A 168 19.90 6.39 13.41
CA ARG A 168 21.36 6.24 13.37
C ARG A 168 21.85 6.80 12.04
N PRO A 169 22.38 8.03 12.01
CA PRO A 169 22.54 8.81 10.78
C PRO A 169 23.49 8.17 9.77
N SER A 170 24.46 7.40 10.26
CA SER A 170 25.53 6.82 9.46
C SER A 170 25.40 5.30 9.28
N VAL A 171 24.21 4.72 9.42
CA VAL A 171 24.04 3.26 9.38
C VAL A 171 23.16 2.83 8.21
N PHE A 172 23.73 2.01 7.32
CA PHE A 172 22.99 1.29 6.28
C PHE A 172 23.12 -0.21 6.54
N ILE A 173 22.00 -0.93 6.44
CA ILE A 173 21.91 -2.36 6.70
C ILE A 173 21.31 -3.06 5.50
N GLN A 174 21.96 -4.15 5.11
CA GLN A 174 21.47 -5.11 4.13
C GLN A 174 21.42 -6.49 4.79
N HIS A 175 20.23 -7.04 4.96
CA HIS A 175 20.03 -8.39 5.49
C HIS A 175 19.63 -9.35 4.37
N ILE A 176 20.45 -10.35 4.10
CA ILE A 176 20.27 -11.36 3.06
C ILE A 176 19.85 -12.67 3.73
N SER A 177 18.67 -13.18 3.38
CA SER A 177 18.17 -14.48 3.83
C SER A 177 18.10 -15.42 2.63
N ILE A 178 18.82 -16.54 2.70
CA ILE A 178 18.83 -17.57 1.67
C ILE A 178 18.16 -18.82 2.23
N SER A 179 17.14 -19.31 1.52
CA SER A 179 16.55 -20.62 1.76
C SER A 179 16.87 -21.52 0.58
N ASN A 180 17.77 -22.49 0.82
CA ASN A 180 18.19 -23.46 -0.17
C ASN A 180 17.63 -24.85 0.17
N PRO A 181 16.57 -25.32 -0.50
CA PRO A 181 16.08 -26.68 -0.35
C PRO A 181 16.86 -27.72 -1.19
N THR A 182 17.86 -27.29 -1.98
CA THR A 182 18.65 -28.20 -2.82
C THR A 182 19.76 -28.91 -2.03
N VAL A 183 20.18 -30.07 -2.52
CA VAL A 183 21.28 -30.87 -1.97
C VAL A 183 22.65 -30.30 -2.36
N ASN A 184 22.70 -29.47 -3.41
CA ASN A 184 23.94 -28.95 -3.98
C ASN A 184 24.36 -27.63 -3.32
N LEU A 185 25.68 -27.46 -3.19
CA LEU A 185 26.34 -26.25 -2.70
C LEU A 185 26.01 -25.06 -3.61
N ILE A 186 25.50 -23.97 -3.04
CA ILE A 186 25.36 -22.70 -3.74
C ILE A 186 26.56 -21.84 -3.38
N GLU A 187 27.41 -21.55 -4.35
CA GLU A 187 28.40 -20.49 -4.22
C GLU A 187 27.73 -19.14 -4.51
N SER A 188 27.76 -18.26 -3.51
CA SER A 188 27.42 -16.83 -3.66
C SER A 188 28.73 -16.04 -3.69
N GLN A 189 28.90 -15.20 -4.70
CA GLN A 189 30.07 -14.34 -4.87
C GLN A 189 29.68 -12.89 -4.59
N SER A 190 30.28 -12.29 -3.56
CA SER A 190 30.17 -10.86 -3.29
C SER A 190 31.22 -10.09 -4.11
N GLN A 191 30.88 -8.89 -4.61
CA GLN A 191 31.85 -7.96 -5.19
C GLN A 191 32.81 -7.36 -4.15
N VAL A 192 32.50 -7.48 -2.86
CA VAL A 192 33.44 -7.23 -1.77
C VAL A 192 34.15 -8.55 -1.49
N SER A 193 35.43 -8.61 -1.83
CA SER A 193 36.32 -9.78 -2.01
C SER A 193 36.56 -10.69 -0.78
N ALA A 194 35.52 -11.08 -0.05
CA ALA A 194 35.64 -11.85 1.19
C ALA A 194 34.55 -12.91 1.41
N PHE A 195 33.75 -13.27 0.40
CA PHE A 195 32.68 -14.24 0.63
C PHE A 195 32.53 -15.28 -0.48
N GLN A 196 32.69 -16.55 -0.09
CA GLN A 196 32.31 -17.76 -0.82
C GLN A 196 31.53 -18.61 0.18
N TYR A 197 30.21 -18.76 -0.03
CA TYR A 197 29.38 -19.63 0.80
C TYR A 197 29.47 -21.07 0.30
N THR A 198 29.71 -22.01 1.22
CA THR A 198 29.61 -23.45 0.98
C THR A 198 28.74 -24.06 2.07
N GLY A 199 27.44 -24.22 1.83
CA GLY A 199 26.52 -24.94 2.72
C GLY A 199 25.75 -26.07 2.03
N SER A 200 25.43 -27.11 2.81
CA SER A 200 24.71 -28.33 2.41
C SER A 200 23.32 -28.40 3.06
N ALA A 201 22.40 -29.08 2.35
CA ALA A 201 21.04 -29.54 2.65
C ALA A 201 20.31 -29.03 3.91
N ASN A 202 19.14 -28.41 3.68
CA ASN A 202 18.09 -28.02 4.63
C ASN A 202 18.51 -26.98 5.68
N GLY A 203 18.55 -25.70 5.29
CA GLY A 203 18.72 -24.60 6.23
C GLY A 203 18.23 -23.25 5.70
N LYS A 204 17.86 -22.36 6.63
CA LYS A 204 17.75 -20.92 6.38
C LYS A 204 19.02 -20.26 6.91
N VAL A 205 19.69 -19.46 6.09
CA VAL A 205 20.87 -18.69 6.52
C VAL A 205 20.58 -17.21 6.31
N GLY A 206 20.75 -16.43 7.37
CA GLY A 206 20.73 -14.97 7.33
C GLY A 206 22.16 -14.42 7.36
N MET A 207 22.40 -13.34 6.62
CA MET A 207 23.61 -12.54 6.68
C MET A 207 23.22 -11.08 6.77
N SER A 208 23.65 -10.39 7.83
CA SER A 208 23.48 -8.95 8.01
C SER A 208 24.77 -8.24 7.66
N VAL A 209 24.76 -7.44 6.61
CA VAL A 209 25.84 -6.50 6.27
C VAL A 209 25.47 -5.14 6.86
N VAL A 210 26.29 -4.65 7.78
CA VAL A 210 26.12 -3.37 8.45
C VAL A 210 27.28 -2.47 8.05
N LEU A 211 26.97 -1.33 7.44
CA LEU A 211 27.93 -0.28 7.16
C LEU A 211 27.71 0.88 8.13
N SER A 212 28.79 1.32 8.78
CA SER A 212 28.75 2.39 9.80
C SER A 212 29.96 3.34 9.72
N ASN A 213 29.91 4.44 10.50
CA ASN A 213 30.99 5.41 10.70
C ASN A 213 31.43 6.19 9.45
N PHE A 214 30.49 6.79 8.71
CA PHE A 214 30.78 7.68 7.57
C PHE A 214 31.16 9.13 7.96
N ALA A 215 31.58 9.40 9.20
CA ALA A 215 31.69 10.76 9.72
C ALA A 215 33.03 11.48 9.38
N LYS A 216 32.90 12.55 8.57
CA LYS A 216 33.68 13.81 8.46
C LYS A 216 35.22 13.74 8.39
N LEU A 217 35.76 13.70 7.17
CA LEU A 217 36.65 14.75 6.62
C LEU A 217 36.84 14.52 5.11
N LEU A 218 36.99 15.61 4.36
CA LEU A 218 37.07 15.71 2.89
C LEU A 218 38.12 14.81 2.19
N HIS A 219 38.88 13.96 2.88
CA HIS A 219 40.01 13.24 2.26
C HIS A 219 40.18 11.75 2.59
N LEU A 220 39.40 11.12 3.47
CA LEU A 220 39.44 9.67 3.64
C LEU A 220 38.17 9.14 4.32
N LEU A 221 37.15 8.77 3.53
CA LEU A 221 36.03 7.95 3.99
C LEU A 221 36.44 6.48 3.84
N ILE A 222 36.88 5.83 4.92
CA ILE A 222 36.91 4.36 4.97
C ILE A 222 35.62 3.95 5.69
N PRO A 223 34.56 3.54 4.97
CA PRO A 223 33.38 3.01 5.63
C PRO A 223 33.77 1.76 6.44
N SER A 224 33.34 1.70 7.70
CA SER A 224 33.52 0.50 8.50
C SER A 224 32.48 -0.54 8.06
N PHE A 225 32.96 -1.63 7.46
CA PHE A 225 32.14 -2.74 6.97
C PHE A 225 32.08 -3.85 8.03
N VAL A 226 30.88 -4.20 8.47
CA VAL A 226 30.65 -5.28 9.44
C VAL A 226 29.68 -6.29 8.83
N THR A 227 30.17 -7.46 8.43
CA THR A 227 29.33 -8.62 8.06
C THR A 227 29.09 -9.50 9.27
N ARG A 228 27.82 -9.80 9.56
CA ARG A 228 27.35 -10.71 10.60
C ARG A 228 26.55 -11.85 9.97
N TYR A 229 26.69 -13.06 10.50
CA TYR A 229 26.02 -14.26 10.00
C TYR A 229 25.08 -14.83 11.07
N THR A 230 23.86 -15.18 10.70
CA THR A 230 22.90 -15.91 11.51
C THR A 230 22.59 -17.25 10.82
N VAL A 231 23.11 -18.34 11.36
CA VAL A 231 22.92 -19.68 10.81
C VAL A 231 21.83 -20.39 11.60
N SER A 232 20.74 -20.82 10.94
CA SER A 232 19.71 -21.68 11.55
C SER A 232 20.31 -23.04 11.92
N GLU A 233 19.87 -23.60 13.06
CA GLU A 233 20.55 -24.59 13.92
C GLU A 233 21.05 -25.94 13.34
N ASP A 234 21.07 -26.18 12.02
CA ASP A 234 21.46 -27.47 11.44
C ASP A 234 22.92 -27.57 10.92
N VAL A 235 23.79 -26.58 11.21
CA VAL A 235 25.19 -26.60 10.74
C VAL A 235 26.18 -26.95 11.85
N ASN A 236 26.99 -27.98 11.60
CA ASN A 236 28.04 -28.46 12.49
C ASN A 236 29.13 -27.37 12.71
N LYS A 237 29.23 -26.87 13.94
CA LYS A 237 30.03 -25.69 14.35
C LYS A 237 31.55 -25.89 14.30
N ASP A 238 32.02 -27.12 14.14
CA ASP A 238 33.45 -27.45 14.30
C ASP A 238 34.33 -27.11 13.09
N GLN A 239 33.75 -26.73 11.95
CA GLN A 239 34.49 -26.50 10.70
C GLN A 239 35.00 -25.06 10.49
N LEU A 240 34.68 -24.12 11.39
CA LEU A 240 34.92 -22.67 11.20
C LEU A 240 36.16 -22.10 11.91
N LYS A 241 37.00 -22.95 12.50
CA LYS A 241 38.20 -22.52 13.25
C LYS A 241 39.45 -22.56 12.37
N SER A 242 39.82 -21.41 11.78
CA SER A 242 41.22 -21.18 11.37
C SER A 242 41.70 -19.79 11.80
N ASP A 243 42.95 -19.74 12.25
CA ASP A 243 43.49 -18.83 13.27
C ASP A 243 43.70 -17.36 12.87
N ALA A 244 43.31 -16.93 11.66
CA ALA A 244 43.35 -15.52 11.26
C ALA A 244 42.21 -14.67 11.85
N ILE A 245 41.19 -15.35 12.39
CA ILE A 245 39.91 -14.76 12.83
C ILE A 245 40.03 -14.11 14.23
N HIS A 246 41.02 -14.48 15.04
CA HIS A 246 41.04 -14.18 16.48
C HIS A 246 41.36 -12.71 16.84
N SER A 247 42.12 -11.99 16.01
CA SER A 247 42.43 -10.56 16.23
C SER A 247 41.34 -9.62 15.70
N ALA A 248 40.66 -9.99 14.60
CA ALA A 248 39.49 -9.29 14.08
C ALA A 248 38.29 -9.45 15.03
N LEU A 249 38.13 -10.64 15.63
CA LEU A 249 37.09 -10.96 16.60
C LEU A 249 37.07 -10.05 17.83
N LYS A 250 38.23 -9.57 18.31
CA LYS A 250 38.27 -8.77 19.54
C LYS A 250 37.67 -7.37 19.37
N ALA A 251 37.77 -6.79 18.17
CA ALA A 251 37.04 -5.58 17.78
C ALA A 251 35.59 -5.90 17.36
N PHE A 252 35.38 -7.04 16.69
CA PHE A 252 34.08 -7.63 16.34
C PHE A 252 33.16 -7.75 17.58
N TYR A 253 33.67 -8.26 18.72
CA TYR A 253 32.87 -8.53 19.92
C TYR A 253 32.21 -7.32 20.56
N THR A 254 32.74 -6.11 20.32
CA THR A 254 32.17 -4.87 20.86
C THR A 254 30.97 -4.36 20.04
N VAL A 255 30.84 -4.79 18.77
CA VAL A 255 29.69 -4.49 17.88
C VAL A 255 28.77 -5.72 17.73
N THR A 256 29.23 -6.93 18.05
CA THR A 256 28.44 -8.18 17.98
C THR A 256 27.53 -8.42 19.18
N ALA A 257 27.52 -7.56 20.20
CA ALA A 257 26.76 -7.77 21.43
C ALA A 257 25.27 -7.38 21.35
N LEU A 258 24.77 -7.00 20.16
CA LEU A 258 23.36 -6.63 19.95
C LEU A 258 22.72 -7.62 18.98
N ASP A 259 21.63 -8.30 19.32
CA ASP A 259 20.85 -9.10 18.37
C ASP A 259 20.38 -8.25 17.16
N ASP A 260 20.16 -8.87 15.98
CA ASP A 260 19.65 -8.14 14.79
C ASP A 260 18.20 -7.62 15.00
N TYR A 261 17.46 -8.23 15.92
CA TYR A 261 16.09 -7.85 16.22
C TYR A 261 15.96 -6.43 16.80
N PRO A 262 16.69 -6.03 17.87
CA PRO A 262 16.57 -4.69 18.44
C PRO A 262 16.92 -3.55 17.49
N ILE A 263 17.85 -3.73 16.53
CA ILE A 263 18.18 -2.65 15.57
C ILE A 263 17.08 -2.47 14.51
N ILE A 264 16.49 -3.57 14.03
CA ILE A 264 15.35 -3.53 13.12
C ILE A 264 14.13 -2.93 13.85
N GLU A 265 13.91 -3.32 15.11
CA GLU A 265 12.83 -2.79 15.94
C GLU A 265 13.00 -1.29 16.20
N GLU A 266 14.21 -0.83 16.53
CA GLU A 266 14.53 0.59 16.71
C GLU A 266 14.20 1.40 15.45
N HIS A 267 14.65 0.94 14.28
CA HIS A 267 14.33 1.56 12.99
C HIS A 267 12.83 1.59 12.70
N THR A 268 12.17 0.44 12.83
CA THR A 268 10.74 0.27 12.50
C THR A 268 9.87 1.11 13.44
N LYS A 269 10.23 1.18 14.72
CA LYS A 269 9.54 2.02 15.71
C LYS A 269 9.68 3.49 15.37
N ALA A 270 10.87 3.95 14.98
CA ALA A 270 11.10 5.34 14.60
C ALA A 270 10.32 5.74 13.34
N TRP A 271 10.19 4.84 12.36
CA TRP A 271 9.34 5.09 11.19
C TRP A 271 7.85 5.10 11.56
N ASN A 272 7.38 4.12 12.33
CA ASN A 272 5.99 4.09 12.81
C ASN A 272 5.61 5.35 13.58
N GLN A 273 6.55 5.92 14.36
CA GLN A 273 6.33 7.20 15.04
C GLN A 273 6.06 8.36 14.07
N LEU A 274 6.71 8.42 12.90
CA LEU A 274 6.42 9.43 11.88
C LEU A 274 5.02 9.26 11.30
N TRP A 275 4.59 8.02 11.10
CA TRP A 275 3.27 7.67 10.56
C TRP A 275 2.12 7.78 11.58
N ASN A 276 2.42 8.05 12.86
CA ASN A 276 1.39 8.37 13.85
C ASN A 276 0.57 9.60 13.44
N SER A 277 1.24 10.59 12.84
CA SER A 277 0.58 11.71 12.17
C SER A 277 0.41 11.36 10.70
N GLY A 278 -0.75 11.61 10.12
CA GLY A 278 -1.00 11.14 8.76
C GLY A 278 -2.35 11.55 8.19
N LEU A 279 -2.44 11.45 6.88
CA LEU A 279 -3.66 11.60 6.10
C LEU A 279 -4.07 10.21 5.60
N SER A 280 -5.37 9.92 5.60
CA SER A 280 -5.94 8.83 4.81
C SER A 280 -7.14 9.35 4.04
N ILE A 281 -7.32 8.84 2.83
CA ILE A 281 -8.42 9.17 1.94
C ILE A 281 -9.10 7.88 1.46
N SER A 282 -10.42 7.84 1.41
CA SER A 282 -11.15 6.64 0.94
C SER A 282 -10.87 6.36 -0.53
N TYR A 283 -10.67 5.10 -0.92
CA TYR A 283 -10.26 4.74 -2.28
C TYR A 283 -11.19 5.27 -3.38
N SER A 284 -10.60 5.80 -4.44
CA SER A 284 -11.27 6.34 -5.62
C SER A 284 -10.93 5.54 -6.86
N LYS A 285 -11.97 5.11 -7.58
CA LYS A 285 -11.89 4.50 -8.91
C LYS A 285 -11.97 5.52 -10.05
N ALA A 286 -12.16 6.80 -9.74
CA ALA A 286 -12.17 7.85 -10.74
C ALA A 286 -10.83 7.89 -11.51
N PRO A 287 -10.84 8.19 -12.81
CA PRO A 287 -9.61 8.35 -13.58
C PRO A 287 -8.76 9.46 -12.95
N ASN A 288 -7.47 9.19 -12.76
CA ASN A 288 -6.51 10.08 -12.09
C ASN A 288 -6.90 10.45 -10.63
N GLY A 289 -7.75 9.66 -9.98
CA GLY A 289 -8.11 9.88 -8.58
C GLY A 289 -6.91 9.63 -7.67
N LEU A 290 -6.56 10.63 -6.84
CA LEU A 290 -5.50 10.50 -5.85
C LEU A 290 -5.87 9.43 -4.81
N ASN A 291 -5.00 8.46 -4.58
CA ASN A 291 -5.21 7.35 -3.65
C ASN A 291 -4.05 7.22 -2.66
N GLY A 292 -4.20 6.31 -1.69
CA GLY A 292 -3.24 6.14 -0.60
C GLY A 292 -1.84 5.74 -1.08
N ASP A 293 -1.73 5.00 -2.19
CA ASP A 293 -0.48 4.61 -2.83
C ASP A 293 0.36 5.84 -3.22
N MET A 294 -0.25 6.82 -3.89
CA MET A 294 0.43 8.05 -4.28
C MET A 294 0.76 8.94 -3.07
N ILE A 295 -0.14 9.03 -2.09
CA ILE A 295 0.07 9.85 -0.88
C ILE A 295 1.19 9.26 -0.01
N ASN A 296 1.09 7.97 0.34
CA ASN A 296 2.04 7.28 1.20
C ASN A 296 3.40 7.13 0.51
N GLY A 297 3.40 6.81 -0.79
CA GLY A 297 4.61 6.81 -1.59
C GLY A 297 5.30 8.17 -1.55
N THR A 298 4.61 9.24 -1.97
CA THR A 298 5.20 10.60 -1.98
C THR A 298 5.74 11.00 -0.60
N MET A 299 4.97 10.75 0.46
CA MET A 299 5.39 11.03 1.83
C MET A 299 6.63 10.22 2.23
N TYR A 300 6.70 8.94 1.90
CA TYR A 300 7.87 8.09 2.15
C TYR A 300 9.14 8.65 1.49
N TYR A 301 9.12 8.92 0.18
CA TYR A 301 10.30 9.41 -0.54
C TYR A 301 10.73 10.78 -0.01
N ILE A 302 9.80 11.68 0.29
CA ILE A 302 10.14 12.94 0.95
C ILE A 302 10.85 12.67 2.28
N LEU A 303 10.26 11.83 3.15
CA LEU A 303 10.82 11.55 4.47
C LEU A 303 12.19 10.88 4.43
N CYS A 304 12.53 10.11 3.39
CA CYS A 304 13.87 9.57 3.20
C CYS A 304 14.96 10.64 3.08
N HIS A 305 14.61 11.90 2.75
CA HIS A 305 15.54 13.01 2.60
C HIS A 305 15.62 13.93 3.83
N TYR A 306 14.82 13.69 4.87
CA TYR A 306 14.82 14.49 6.09
C TYR A 306 15.21 13.65 7.30
N GLU A 307 16.09 14.23 8.12
CA GLU A 307 16.56 13.61 9.35
C GLU A 307 15.47 13.59 10.42
N LEU A 308 15.52 12.58 11.29
CA LEU A 308 14.70 12.58 12.49
C LEU A 308 15.37 13.49 13.52
N GLN A 309 14.74 14.63 13.83
CA GLN A 309 15.23 15.54 14.85
C GLN A 309 14.77 15.09 16.26
N SER A 310 15.56 15.40 17.29
CA SER A 310 15.22 15.00 18.66
C SER A 310 14.08 15.85 19.23
N ASP A 311 13.17 15.21 19.97
CA ASP A 311 11.93 15.78 20.55
C ASP A 311 12.12 17.11 21.31
N ASN A 312 13.32 17.36 21.85
CA ASN A 312 13.62 18.58 22.61
C ASN A 312 13.73 19.84 21.74
N SER A 313 13.80 19.69 20.41
CA SER A 313 13.87 20.79 19.44
C SER A 313 12.53 21.10 18.77
N MET A 314 11.47 20.33 19.06
CA MET A 314 10.14 20.51 18.49
C MET A 314 9.39 21.67 19.18
N GLU A 315 10.02 22.84 19.25
CA GLU A 315 9.29 24.09 19.20
C GLU A 315 8.96 24.32 17.72
N PHE A 316 7.72 23.98 17.33
CA PHE A 316 7.11 24.59 16.15
C PHE A 316 7.14 26.10 16.39
N SER A 317 8.24 26.72 15.98
CA SER A 317 8.65 28.05 16.40
C SER A 317 7.52 29.04 16.12
N ASN A 318 6.98 29.58 17.22
CA ASN A 318 6.09 30.73 17.32
C ASN A 318 5.01 30.84 16.24
N ARG A 319 3.81 30.37 16.59
CA ARG A 319 2.51 31.01 16.25
C ARG A 319 2.76 32.43 15.70
N PRO A 320 2.66 32.66 14.37
CA PRO A 320 3.24 33.84 13.74
C PRO A 320 2.62 35.11 14.32
N SER A 321 3.42 35.92 15.02
CA SER A 321 2.97 37.14 15.71
C SER A 321 2.68 38.32 14.77
N HIS A 322 2.86 38.16 13.46
CA HIS A 322 2.75 39.24 12.48
C HIS A 322 1.81 38.88 11.31
N CYS A 323 0.88 39.79 11.02
CA CYS A 323 -0.22 39.61 10.07
C CYS A 323 0.21 39.48 8.57
N TYR A 324 1.49 39.63 8.24
CA TYR A 324 1.99 39.57 6.85
C TYR A 324 3.10 38.53 6.60
N SER A 325 3.35 37.62 7.54
CA SER A 325 4.23 36.45 7.31
C SER A 325 3.47 35.21 6.81
N SER A 326 2.32 35.41 6.18
CA SER A 326 1.27 34.41 5.92
C SER A 326 1.64 33.27 4.95
N HIS A 327 2.93 33.11 4.60
CA HIS A 327 3.42 32.06 3.73
C HIS A 327 4.36 31.05 4.38
N SER A 328 4.82 31.24 5.62
CA SER A 328 5.90 30.42 6.18
C SER A 328 5.54 29.66 7.46
N THR A 329 4.37 29.04 7.55
CA THR A 329 4.21 27.83 8.40
C THR A 329 5.13 26.70 7.89
N TYR A 330 5.48 26.74 6.60
CA TYR A 330 6.37 25.75 5.97
C TYR A 330 7.80 25.80 6.49
N MET A 331 8.41 26.99 6.64
CA MET A 331 9.84 27.10 6.94
C MET A 331 10.20 26.59 8.34
N SER A 332 9.41 26.96 9.37
CA SER A 332 9.63 26.44 10.74
C SER A 332 9.47 24.93 10.82
N ASN A 333 8.54 24.37 10.05
CA ASN A 333 8.23 22.95 10.07
C ASN A 333 9.27 22.13 9.30
N LEU A 334 9.80 22.66 8.20
CA LEU A 334 10.88 22.01 7.45
C LEU A 334 12.19 21.96 8.26
N LEU A 335 12.42 22.96 9.13
CA LEU A 335 13.57 22.99 10.05
C LEU A 335 13.42 22.02 11.23
N ALA A 336 12.20 21.55 11.51
CA ALA A 336 11.91 20.56 12.56
C ALA A 336 12.18 19.10 12.11
N GLY A 337 12.95 18.91 11.03
CA GLY A 337 13.27 17.62 10.45
C GLY A 337 12.03 16.88 9.94
N ALA A 338 12.10 15.56 9.96
CA ALA A 338 11.09 14.68 9.38
C ALA A 338 9.71 14.82 10.01
N THR A 339 9.62 14.96 11.34
CA THR A 339 8.34 15.12 12.05
C THR A 339 7.65 16.41 11.62
N GLY A 340 8.40 17.50 11.48
CA GLY A 340 7.90 18.76 10.98
C GLY A 340 7.46 18.71 9.52
N VAL A 341 8.19 17.99 8.66
CA VAL A 341 7.80 17.75 7.27
C VAL A 341 6.47 17.00 7.18
N VAL A 342 6.24 15.98 8.01
CA VAL A 342 4.94 15.29 8.07
C VAL A 342 3.81 16.28 8.36
N GLN A 343 3.97 17.10 9.40
CA GLN A 343 2.97 18.10 9.76
C GLN A 343 2.78 19.15 8.64
N ALA A 344 3.86 19.60 7.99
CA ALA A 344 3.77 20.52 6.86
C ALA A 344 2.95 19.90 5.71
N LEU A 345 3.19 18.64 5.37
CA LEU A 345 2.41 17.92 4.36
C LEU A 345 0.94 17.82 4.77
N LEU A 346 0.64 17.44 6.02
CA LEU A 346 -0.73 17.38 6.53
C LEU A 346 -1.45 18.72 6.42
N LEU A 347 -0.76 19.80 6.82
CA LEU A 347 -1.32 21.14 6.73
C LEU A 347 -1.60 21.55 5.29
N SER A 348 -0.68 21.21 4.38
CA SER A 348 -0.81 21.48 2.94
C SER A 348 -2.01 20.77 2.32
N PHE A 349 -2.11 19.46 2.55
CA PHE A 349 -3.20 18.64 2.00
C PHE A 349 -4.57 19.08 2.51
N GLY A 350 -4.65 19.44 3.79
CA GLY A 350 -5.89 19.91 4.38
C GLY A 350 -6.19 21.38 4.11
N ALA A 351 -5.34 22.17 3.45
CA ALA A 351 -5.41 23.64 3.56
C ALA A 351 -5.62 24.11 5.02
N LEU A 352 -4.94 23.42 5.95
CA LEU A 352 -4.97 23.75 7.36
C LEU A 352 -3.91 24.82 7.63
N LYS A 353 -4.24 25.78 8.49
CA LYS A 353 -3.36 26.90 8.79
C LYS A 353 -3.31 27.16 10.28
N HIS A 354 -2.10 27.24 10.82
CA HIS A 354 -1.89 27.79 12.15
C HIS A 354 -1.80 29.32 12.07
N THR A 355 -2.65 29.98 12.86
CA THR A 355 -2.53 31.41 13.17
C THR A 355 -1.87 31.59 14.53
N ALA A 356 -1.72 32.83 14.98
CA ALA A 356 -1.22 33.13 16.32
C ALA A 356 -2.10 32.54 17.45
N HIS A 357 -3.39 32.31 17.18
CA HIS A 357 -4.36 32.01 18.23
C HIS A 357 -5.13 30.71 18.00
N HIS A 358 -5.20 30.22 16.77
CA HIS A 358 -6.06 29.08 16.44
C HIS A 358 -5.58 28.35 15.18
N LEU A 359 -6.06 27.13 14.98
CA LEU A 359 -5.94 26.34 13.78
C LEU A 359 -7.20 26.54 12.93
N GLU A 360 -7.04 26.82 11.64
CA GLU A 360 -8.13 26.95 10.66
C GLU A 360 -8.06 25.77 9.68
N PHE A 361 -9.21 25.23 9.28
CA PHE A 361 -9.35 24.28 8.18
C PHE A 361 -10.01 24.99 6.99
N ASP A 362 -9.21 25.51 6.07
CA ASP A 362 -9.66 26.37 4.97
C ASP A 362 -10.03 25.58 3.71
N GLN A 363 -10.91 24.58 3.89
CA GLN A 363 -11.43 23.76 2.79
C GLN A 363 -12.79 24.26 2.32
N GLN A 364 -13.10 24.05 1.03
CA GLN A 364 -14.43 24.35 0.51
C GLN A 364 -15.34 23.13 0.64
N PRO A 365 -16.59 23.29 1.11
CA PRO A 365 -17.51 22.16 1.26
C PRO A 365 -17.75 21.35 -0.02
N GLN A 366 -17.65 21.97 -1.19
CA GLN A 366 -17.83 21.30 -2.49
C GLN A 366 -16.74 20.26 -2.80
N ASP A 367 -15.55 20.42 -2.23
CA ASP A 367 -14.39 19.54 -2.47
C ASP A 367 -14.38 18.33 -1.53
N LEU A 368 -15.28 18.28 -0.54
CA LEU A 368 -15.38 17.23 0.47
C LEU A 368 -16.19 16.00 0.01
N HIS A 369 -16.01 15.59 -1.25
CA HIS A 369 -16.76 14.49 -1.89
C HIS A 369 -16.17 13.09 -1.61
N ARG A 370 -15.21 12.98 -0.68
CA ARG A 370 -14.57 11.73 -0.23
C ARG A 370 -14.37 11.76 1.27
N ASP A 371 -14.08 10.60 1.84
CA ASP A 371 -13.76 10.51 3.26
C ASP A 371 -12.29 10.87 3.46
N PHE A 372 -12.02 11.79 4.38
CA PHE A 372 -10.67 12.25 4.72
C PHE A 372 -10.43 12.07 6.21
N PHE A 373 -9.26 11.58 6.58
CA PHE A 373 -8.87 11.34 7.96
C PHE A 373 -7.52 11.98 8.22
N PHE A 374 -7.52 13.14 8.88
CA PHE A 374 -6.33 13.82 9.36
C PHE A 374 -6.08 13.40 10.81
N ARG A 375 -4.95 12.74 11.06
CA ARG A 375 -4.58 12.19 12.36
C ARG A 375 -3.43 12.96 12.96
N ASN A 376 -3.54 13.22 14.26
CA ASN A 376 -2.52 13.84 15.10
C ASN A 376 -1.92 15.13 14.49
N ILE A 377 -2.77 16.06 14.06
CA ILE A 377 -2.33 17.41 13.69
C ILE A 377 -1.78 18.07 14.94
N TYR A 378 -0.52 18.48 14.92
CA TYR A 378 0.11 19.14 16.06
C TYR A 378 -0.60 20.47 16.36
N PHE A 379 -0.97 20.70 17.62
CA PHE A 379 -1.59 21.97 18.02
C PHE A 379 -0.73 22.73 19.05
N THR A 380 -0.37 22.07 20.14
CA THR A 380 0.55 22.58 21.16
C THR A 380 1.40 21.43 21.70
N LYS A 381 2.42 21.74 22.50
CA LYS A 381 3.19 20.71 23.23
C LYS A 381 2.22 19.80 23.99
N SER A 382 2.19 18.51 23.65
CA SER A 382 1.31 17.46 24.19
C SER A 382 -0.17 17.45 23.77
N THR A 383 -0.60 18.26 22.79
CA THR A 383 -1.99 18.27 22.31
C THR A 383 -2.04 18.20 20.80
N TYR A 384 -2.82 17.24 20.30
CA TYR A 384 -3.02 16.99 18.88
C TYR A 384 -4.50 16.98 18.53
N VAL A 385 -4.83 17.44 17.33
CA VAL A 385 -6.20 17.48 16.80
C VAL A 385 -6.36 16.42 15.73
N ASN A 386 -7.47 15.69 15.76
CA ASN A 386 -7.88 14.78 14.69
C ASN A 386 -9.11 15.35 14.01
N ILE A 387 -9.12 15.33 12.68
CA ILE A 387 -10.24 15.78 11.87
C ILE A 387 -10.65 14.64 10.95
N ARG A 388 -11.93 14.29 10.94
CA ARG A 388 -12.50 13.26 10.08
C ARG A 388 -13.64 13.86 9.27
N ILE A 389 -13.56 13.73 7.96
CA ILE A 389 -14.63 14.02 7.02
C ILE A 389 -15.18 12.70 6.50
N MET A 390 -16.50 12.56 6.51
CA MET A 390 -17.20 11.41 5.96
C MET A 390 -18.33 11.87 5.04
N VAL A 391 -18.53 11.21 3.92
CA VAL A 391 -19.69 11.42 3.06
C VAL A 391 -20.78 10.42 3.44
N ASN A 392 -21.93 10.93 3.89
CA ASN A 392 -23.05 10.08 4.31
C ASN A 392 -23.85 9.54 3.10
N ASP A 393 -24.89 8.75 3.39
CA ASP A 393 -25.77 8.15 2.39
C ASP A 393 -26.59 9.19 1.59
N GLU A 394 -26.75 10.40 2.12
CA GLU A 394 -27.38 11.53 1.44
C GLU A 394 -26.39 12.32 0.56
N ASN A 395 -25.17 11.81 0.37
CA ASN A 395 -24.06 12.47 -0.31
C ASN A 395 -23.65 13.81 0.34
N ARG A 396 -23.87 14.00 1.64
CA ARG A 396 -23.44 15.19 2.39
C ARG A 396 -22.15 14.92 3.15
N ALA A 397 -21.24 15.88 3.12
CA ALA A 397 -20.05 15.86 3.95
C ALA A 397 -20.40 16.13 5.43
N ILE A 398 -19.89 15.28 6.30
CA ILE A 398 -20.02 15.37 7.76
C ILE A 398 -18.63 15.45 8.36
N MET A 399 -18.42 16.37 9.29
CA MET A 399 -17.12 16.59 9.94
C MET A 399 -17.17 16.21 11.41
N TYR A 400 -16.13 15.52 11.86
CA TYR A 400 -15.87 15.22 13.25
C TYR A 400 -14.50 15.75 13.65
N ALA A 401 -14.40 16.32 14.84
CA ALA A 401 -13.15 16.73 15.46
C ALA A 401 -12.97 16.04 16.81
N SER A 402 -11.74 15.64 17.13
CA SER A 402 -11.38 15.14 18.46
C SER A 402 -9.96 15.55 18.83
N VAL A 403 -9.66 15.45 20.12
CA VAL A 403 -8.38 15.87 20.69
C VAL A 403 -7.68 14.69 21.33
N ASN A 404 -6.41 14.52 20.99
CA ASN A 404 -5.52 13.57 21.63
C ASN A 404 -4.54 14.33 22.53
N ARG A 405 -4.58 14.05 23.84
CA ARG A 405 -3.72 14.67 24.84
C ARG A 405 -2.70 13.66 25.35
N THR A 406 -1.42 13.96 25.20
CA THR A 406 -0.34 13.11 25.74
C THR A 406 0.06 13.50 27.17
N SER A 407 -0.45 14.62 27.69
CA SER A 407 -0.27 15.06 29.07
C SER A 407 -1.60 15.54 29.67
N PRO A 408 -1.88 15.26 30.95
CA PRO A 408 -3.07 15.76 31.64
C PRO A 408 -3.06 17.28 31.86
N ALA A 409 -1.93 17.97 31.65
CA ALA A 409 -1.80 19.42 31.81
C ALA A 409 -2.21 20.24 30.56
N GLY A 410 -2.70 19.59 29.50
CA GLY A 410 -3.14 20.28 28.28
C GLY A 410 -4.41 21.11 28.51
N LYS A 411 -4.45 22.34 27.97
CA LYS A 411 -5.65 23.19 28.01
C LYS A 411 -6.83 22.54 27.26
N GLU A 412 -8.04 22.94 27.65
CA GLU A 412 -9.25 22.65 26.90
C GLU A 412 -9.17 23.29 25.51
N LEU A 413 -9.68 22.59 24.49
CA LEU A 413 -9.75 23.10 23.14
C LEU A 413 -11.21 23.35 22.77
N PHE A 414 -11.45 24.48 22.12
CA PHE A 414 -12.75 24.91 21.66
C PHE A 414 -12.76 24.99 20.14
N ALA A 415 -13.89 24.65 19.53
CA ALA A 415 -14.10 24.68 18.11
C ALA A 415 -15.36 25.45 17.71
N CYS A 416 -15.37 25.98 16.49
CA CYS A 416 -16.55 26.51 15.84
C CYS A 416 -16.52 26.16 14.35
N ASP A 417 -17.71 26.07 13.77
CA ASP A 417 -17.90 25.83 12.33
C ASP A 417 -17.77 27.13 11.51
N ALA A 418 -18.04 27.03 10.21
CA ALA A 418 -17.86 28.15 9.29
C ALA A 418 -18.61 29.42 9.75
N GLY A 419 -17.87 30.52 9.84
CA GLY A 419 -18.38 31.82 10.30
C GLY A 419 -18.46 31.99 11.83
N CYS A 420 -18.30 30.92 12.61
CA CYS A 420 -18.29 30.95 14.09
C CYS A 420 -19.47 31.73 14.71
N LEU A 421 -20.67 31.55 14.16
CA LEU A 421 -21.88 32.24 14.63
C LEU A 421 -22.50 31.59 15.87
N ASP A 422 -22.30 30.28 16.02
CA ASP A 422 -22.82 29.48 17.13
C ASP A 422 -21.86 29.48 18.34
N PRO A 423 -22.34 29.16 19.55
CA PRO A 423 -21.48 29.04 20.73
C PRO A 423 -20.33 28.05 20.51
N PRO A 424 -19.13 28.32 21.04
CA PRO A 424 -17.99 27.41 20.91
C PRO A 424 -18.29 26.03 21.49
N ILE A 425 -17.85 25.00 20.77
CA ILE A 425 -17.99 23.59 21.14
C ILE A 425 -16.69 23.15 21.81
N GLU A 426 -16.76 22.64 23.03
CA GLU A 426 -15.59 22.06 23.68
C GLU A 426 -15.27 20.68 23.08
N LEU A 427 -14.02 20.50 22.67
CA LEU A 427 -13.55 19.24 22.07
C LEU A 427 -13.02 18.28 23.13
N SER A 428 -13.41 17.01 23.00
CA SER A 428 -12.95 15.92 23.86
C SER A 428 -12.14 14.88 23.08
N SER A 429 -11.73 13.80 23.76
CA SER A 429 -11.12 12.64 23.10
C SER A 429 -12.12 11.86 22.24
N SER A 430 -13.43 11.98 22.50
CA SER A 430 -14.46 11.40 21.65
C SER A 430 -14.71 12.29 20.42
N SER A 431 -15.11 11.65 19.32
CA SER A 431 -15.41 12.36 18.06
C SER A 431 -16.63 13.27 18.24
N THR A 432 -16.40 14.57 18.15
CA THR A 432 -17.44 15.60 18.28
C THR A 432 -17.88 16.03 16.88
N LEU A 433 -19.19 15.98 16.63
CA LEU A 433 -19.78 16.39 15.34
C LEU A 433 -19.71 17.91 15.20
N ILE A 434 -19.14 18.39 14.09
CA ILE A 434 -19.09 19.80 13.72
C ILE A 434 -19.84 19.98 12.39
N PRO A 435 -20.87 20.84 12.32
CA PRO A 435 -21.61 21.05 11.08
C PRO A 435 -20.71 21.59 9.95
N VAL A 436 -20.82 21.02 8.75
CA VAL A 436 -20.16 21.57 7.56
C VAL A 436 -21.10 22.60 6.94
N LYS A 437 -20.70 23.88 6.99
CA LYS A 437 -21.47 25.02 6.49
C LYS A 437 -20.75 25.68 5.32
N ARG A 438 -21.54 26.30 4.45
CA ARG A 438 -21.08 27.19 3.36
C ARG A 438 -21.45 28.63 3.72
N THR A 439 -20.49 29.52 3.56
CA THR A 439 -20.61 30.95 3.88
C THR A 439 -20.37 31.83 2.66
N VAL A 440 -20.94 33.05 2.67
CA VAL A 440 -20.67 34.10 1.66
C VAL A 440 -20.28 35.40 2.38
N PRO A 441 -19.04 35.92 2.22
CA PRO A 441 -17.91 35.31 1.52
C PRO A 441 -17.46 33.98 2.15
N ALA A 442 -16.70 33.18 1.41
CA ALA A 442 -16.19 31.91 1.91
C ALA A 442 -15.25 32.12 3.10
N THR A 443 -15.39 31.28 4.11
CA THR A 443 -14.57 31.25 5.32
C THR A 443 -14.10 29.81 5.57
N PRO A 444 -13.02 29.59 6.34
CA PRO A 444 -12.68 28.27 6.85
C PRO A 444 -13.86 27.54 7.47
N ILE A 445 -13.90 26.22 7.30
CA ILE A 445 -15.01 25.36 7.74
C ILE A 445 -14.88 24.90 9.19
N LEU A 446 -13.68 24.99 9.78
CA LEU A 446 -13.40 24.68 11.16
C LEU A 446 -12.36 25.64 11.72
N TYR A 447 -12.57 26.09 12.94
CA TYR A 447 -11.60 26.81 13.75
C TYR A 447 -11.40 26.05 15.07
N VAL A 448 -10.16 25.91 15.54
CA VAL A 448 -9.82 25.25 16.81
C VAL A 448 -8.85 26.11 17.61
N THR A 449 -9.15 26.41 18.89
CA THR A 449 -8.29 27.22 19.77
C THR A 449 -8.23 26.71 21.21
N ASP A 450 -7.18 27.06 21.94
CA ASP A 450 -7.09 26.91 23.40
C ASP A 450 -7.59 28.15 24.18
N GLN A 451 -8.12 29.15 23.48
CA GLN A 451 -8.55 30.44 24.06
C GLN A 451 -10.05 30.66 23.85
N ARG A 452 -10.85 30.39 24.87
CA ARG A 452 -12.31 30.58 24.83
C ARG A 452 -12.72 32.00 24.42
N GLU A 453 -12.12 33.02 25.03
CA GLU A 453 -12.43 34.42 24.70
C GLU A 453 -12.09 34.76 23.23
N HIS A 454 -11.04 34.17 22.67
CA HIS A 454 -10.64 34.41 21.29
C HIS A 454 -11.68 33.90 20.30
N ILE A 455 -12.14 32.65 20.47
CA ILE A 455 -13.14 32.06 19.58
C ILE A 455 -14.51 32.72 19.72
N GLU A 456 -14.87 33.19 20.92
CA GLU A 456 -16.09 33.99 21.13
C GLU A 456 -16.02 35.35 20.41
N ARG A 457 -14.82 35.97 20.34
CA ARG A 457 -14.59 37.23 19.62
C ARG A 457 -14.52 37.06 18.09
N LEU A 458 -14.17 35.87 17.59
CA LEU A 458 -14.13 35.62 16.13
C LEU A 458 -15.47 35.89 15.46
N LYS A 459 -16.58 35.59 16.13
CA LYS A 459 -17.94 35.91 15.67
C LYS A 459 -18.13 37.38 15.28
N MET A 460 -17.50 38.30 16.00
CA MET A 460 -17.60 39.74 15.74
C MET A 460 -16.62 40.22 14.66
N SER A 461 -15.62 39.41 14.33
CA SER A 461 -14.58 39.75 13.35
C SER A 461 -14.89 39.17 11.96
N ILE A 462 -15.52 37.99 11.93
CA ILE A 462 -15.89 37.30 10.69
C ILE A 462 -17.23 37.81 10.20
N HIS A 463 -17.21 38.58 9.11
CA HIS A 463 -18.40 39.17 8.51
C HIS A 463 -18.91 38.26 7.39
N VAL A 464 -20.02 37.58 7.64
CA VAL A 464 -20.72 36.72 6.67
C VAL A 464 -22.11 37.27 6.40
N ARG A 465 -22.49 37.31 5.11
CA ARG A 465 -23.82 37.73 4.66
C ARG A 465 -24.81 36.57 4.70
N GLU A 466 -24.35 35.39 4.28
CA GLU A 466 -25.15 34.19 4.17
C GLU A 466 -24.41 33.01 4.78
N VAL A 467 -25.14 32.18 5.52
CA VAL A 467 -24.66 30.93 6.11
C VAL A 467 -25.72 29.87 5.90
N ALA A 468 -25.34 28.75 5.29
CA ALA A 468 -26.21 27.61 5.08
C ALA A 468 -25.45 26.32 5.33
N ASN A 469 -26.16 25.24 5.67
CA ASN A 469 -25.56 23.91 5.68
C ASN A 469 -25.05 23.55 4.28
N ALA A 470 -23.93 22.85 4.21
CA ALA A 470 -23.38 22.42 2.94
C ALA A 470 -24.38 21.53 2.18
N PRO A 471 -24.62 21.77 0.88
CA PRO A 471 -25.51 20.93 0.09
C PRO A 471 -24.92 19.53 -0.10
N ALA A 472 -25.78 18.59 -0.48
CA ALA A 472 -25.32 17.28 -0.93
C ALA A 472 -24.51 17.40 -2.23
N HIS A 473 -23.47 16.58 -2.37
CA HIS A 473 -22.72 16.44 -3.59
C HIS A 473 -23.57 15.78 -4.68
N GLU A 474 -23.28 16.13 -5.94
CA GLU A 474 -23.96 15.57 -7.08
C GLU A 474 -23.68 14.06 -7.18
N HIS A 475 -24.74 13.26 -7.38
CA HIS A 475 -24.65 11.80 -7.40
C HIS A 475 -23.59 11.28 -8.37
N HIS A 476 -23.44 11.92 -9.52
CA HIS A 476 -22.50 11.46 -10.55
C HIS A 476 -21.02 11.63 -10.14
N ILE A 477 -20.70 12.59 -9.26
CA ILE A 477 -19.35 12.79 -8.71
C ILE A 477 -19.05 11.65 -7.74
N ILE A 478 -19.96 11.39 -6.80
CA ILE A 478 -19.82 10.30 -5.83
C ILE A 478 -19.75 8.94 -6.54
N ALA A 479 -20.61 8.73 -7.53
CA ALA A 479 -20.61 7.52 -8.36
C ALA A 479 -19.29 7.33 -9.12
N LEU A 480 -18.71 8.41 -9.66
CA LEU A 480 -17.42 8.36 -10.34
C LEU A 480 -16.31 7.88 -9.40
N HIS A 481 -16.25 8.38 -8.17
CA HIS A 481 -15.24 7.93 -7.20
C HIS A 481 -15.51 6.51 -6.68
N LYS A 482 -16.76 6.13 -6.42
CA LYS A 482 -17.11 4.79 -5.89
C LYS A 482 -17.01 3.66 -6.94
N HIS A 483 -17.36 3.95 -8.19
CA HIS A 483 -17.53 2.94 -9.24
C HIS A 483 -16.60 3.12 -10.44
N GLY A 484 -15.93 4.26 -10.58
CA GLY A 484 -15.03 4.58 -11.70
C GLY A 484 -15.74 5.15 -12.92
N HIS A 485 -17.06 5.30 -12.85
CA HIS A 485 -17.86 5.91 -13.91
C HIS A 485 -19.07 6.65 -13.34
N ARG A 486 -19.53 7.67 -14.07
CA ARG A 486 -20.57 8.61 -13.63
C ARG A 486 -21.96 7.98 -13.43
N LEU A 487 -22.21 6.84 -14.07
CA LEU A 487 -23.51 6.15 -14.01
C LEU A 487 -23.70 5.34 -12.71
N GLY A 488 -22.63 5.11 -11.95
CA GLY A 488 -22.67 4.32 -10.71
C GLY A 488 -22.87 2.82 -10.95
N GLY A 489 -22.88 1.99 -9.88
CA GLY A 489 -23.06 0.55 -10.04
C GLY A 489 -24.40 0.18 -10.69
N LEU A 490 -24.39 -0.78 -11.62
CA LEU A 490 -25.63 -1.32 -12.20
C LEU A 490 -26.50 -1.97 -11.11
N PRO A 491 -27.81 -1.70 -11.06
CA PRO A 491 -28.68 -2.18 -9.99
C PRO A 491 -28.74 -3.71 -9.95
N PRO A 492 -28.98 -4.35 -8.79
CA PRO A 492 -29.12 -5.80 -8.69
C PRO A 492 -30.17 -6.39 -9.64
N ALA A 493 -31.22 -5.63 -9.95
CA ALA A 493 -32.24 -6.01 -10.92
C ALA A 493 -31.69 -6.22 -12.34
N PHE A 494 -30.69 -5.43 -12.75
CA PHE A 494 -30.01 -5.62 -14.03
C PHE A 494 -29.30 -6.99 -14.06
N TRP A 495 -28.50 -7.29 -13.03
CA TRP A 495 -27.79 -8.57 -12.93
C TRP A 495 -28.75 -9.76 -12.80
N PHE A 496 -29.85 -9.60 -12.07
CA PHE A 496 -30.91 -10.59 -12.00
C PHE A 496 -31.54 -10.82 -13.39
N SER A 497 -31.86 -9.76 -14.12
CA SER A 497 -32.43 -9.86 -15.47
C SER A 497 -31.47 -10.53 -16.46
N LEU A 498 -30.18 -10.22 -16.38
CA LEU A 498 -29.13 -10.85 -17.18
C LEU A 498 -29.00 -12.34 -16.83
N GLY A 499 -29.03 -12.68 -15.54
CA GLY A 499 -29.02 -14.06 -15.06
C GLY A 499 -30.23 -14.86 -15.54
N VAL A 500 -31.43 -14.27 -15.47
CA VAL A 500 -32.67 -14.89 -15.99
C VAL A 500 -32.58 -15.08 -17.50
N LEU A 501 -32.11 -14.07 -18.24
CA LEU A 501 -31.92 -14.17 -19.70
C LEU A 501 -30.97 -15.30 -20.07
N LEU A 502 -29.84 -15.42 -19.37
CA LEU A 502 -28.89 -16.51 -19.56
C LEU A 502 -29.51 -17.87 -19.27
N ILE A 503 -30.28 -18.01 -18.18
CA ILE A 503 -30.97 -19.26 -17.86
C ILE A 503 -31.99 -19.61 -18.96
N LEU A 504 -32.81 -18.65 -19.39
CA LEU A 504 -33.79 -18.85 -20.46
C LEU A 504 -33.14 -19.25 -21.77
N PHE A 505 -32.00 -18.64 -22.12
CA PHE A 505 -31.20 -19.00 -23.29
C PHE A 505 -30.72 -20.46 -23.21
N HIS A 506 -30.17 -20.89 -22.07
CA HIS A 506 -29.71 -22.26 -21.90
C HIS A 506 -30.86 -23.28 -21.89
N LEU A 507 -32.02 -22.93 -21.30
CA LEU A 507 -33.23 -23.76 -21.35
C LEU A 507 -33.78 -23.89 -22.77
N PHE A 508 -33.76 -22.80 -23.55
CA PHE A 508 -34.13 -22.82 -24.96
C PHE A 508 -33.20 -23.71 -25.76
N LEU A 509 -31.89 -23.59 -25.54
CA LEU A 509 -30.88 -24.40 -26.20
C LEU A 509 -31.03 -25.89 -25.84
N PHE A 510 -31.33 -26.20 -24.57
CA PHE A 510 -31.63 -27.55 -24.12
C PHE A 510 -32.91 -28.10 -24.76
N LYS A 511 -33.96 -27.29 -24.88
CA LYS A 511 -35.20 -27.65 -25.59
C LYS A 511 -34.95 -27.98 -27.06
N LEU A 512 -34.09 -27.21 -27.73
CA LEU A 512 -33.66 -27.48 -29.11
C LEU A 512 -32.95 -28.84 -29.24
N ILE A 513 -32.02 -29.14 -28.32
CA ILE A 513 -31.30 -30.42 -28.27
C ILE A 513 -32.24 -31.61 -28.00
N TYR A 514 -33.23 -31.42 -27.12
CA TYR A 514 -34.09 -32.51 -26.66
C TYR A 514 -35.27 -32.82 -27.59
N ASN A 515 -35.91 -31.80 -28.17
CA ASN A 515 -37.11 -32.01 -28.99
C ASN A 515 -36.78 -32.48 -30.41
N ASP A 516 -35.69 -32.01 -31.02
CA ASP A 516 -35.32 -32.44 -32.36
C ASP A 516 -33.98 -33.18 -32.34
N ASN A 517 -34.01 -34.44 -31.90
CA ASN A 517 -32.91 -35.37 -32.18
C ASN A 517 -32.66 -35.51 -33.70
N GLU A 518 -33.61 -35.14 -34.57
CA GLU A 518 -33.38 -35.13 -36.02
C GLU A 518 -32.69 -33.84 -36.53
N ASN A 519 -33.01 -32.64 -36.00
CA ASN A 519 -32.40 -31.38 -36.46
C ASN A 519 -31.05 -31.06 -35.78
N LEU A 520 -30.75 -31.63 -34.61
CA LEU A 520 -29.49 -31.36 -33.92
C LEU A 520 -28.26 -31.85 -34.70
N TYR A 521 -28.38 -32.98 -35.39
CA TYR A 521 -27.33 -33.52 -36.26
C TYR A 521 -27.09 -32.62 -37.48
N ASP A 522 -28.15 -32.05 -38.06
CA ASP A 522 -28.06 -31.13 -39.19
C ASP A 522 -27.46 -29.77 -38.79
N ILE A 523 -27.85 -29.22 -37.63
CA ILE A 523 -27.31 -27.95 -37.12
C ILE A 523 -25.82 -28.07 -36.74
N LEU A 524 -25.41 -29.21 -36.18
CA LEU A 524 -24.01 -29.47 -35.84
C LEU A 524 -23.17 -29.95 -37.05
N GLY A 525 -23.81 -30.29 -38.17
CA GLY A 525 -23.14 -30.85 -39.36
C GLY A 525 -22.52 -32.24 -39.09
N VAL A 526 -23.14 -33.05 -38.25
CA VAL A 526 -22.59 -34.33 -37.76
C VAL A 526 -23.55 -35.48 -38.07
N SER A 527 -23.04 -36.64 -38.53
CA SER A 527 -23.84 -37.83 -38.87
C SER A 527 -24.65 -38.39 -37.68
N ARG A 528 -25.84 -38.95 -37.96
CA ARG A 528 -26.74 -39.57 -36.96
C ARG A 528 -26.14 -40.75 -36.17
N HIS A 529 -25.02 -41.33 -36.66
CA HIS A 529 -24.28 -42.39 -35.96
C HIS A 529 -23.02 -41.89 -35.24
N ALA A 530 -22.85 -40.57 -35.10
CA ALA A 530 -21.68 -40.02 -34.45
C ALA A 530 -21.64 -40.34 -32.96
N SER A 531 -20.42 -40.60 -32.47
CA SER A 531 -20.20 -40.85 -31.04
C SER A 531 -20.47 -39.59 -30.21
N LEU A 532 -20.86 -39.77 -28.95
CA LEU A 532 -21.07 -38.67 -27.99
C LEU A 532 -19.87 -37.70 -27.89
N LYS A 533 -18.66 -38.20 -28.18
CA LYS A 533 -17.41 -37.43 -28.19
C LYS A 533 -17.31 -36.48 -29.40
N GLN A 534 -17.86 -36.87 -30.56
CA GLN A 534 -17.91 -36.02 -31.77
C GLN A 534 -18.98 -34.94 -31.65
N ILE A 535 -20.16 -35.28 -31.11
CA ILE A 535 -21.24 -34.31 -30.85
C ILE A 535 -20.78 -33.23 -29.86
N LYS A 536 -20.08 -33.63 -28.78
CA LYS A 536 -19.50 -32.69 -27.81
C LYS A 536 -18.49 -31.72 -28.43
N ARG A 537 -17.65 -32.17 -29.38
CA ARG A 537 -16.68 -31.28 -30.06
C ARG A 537 -17.38 -30.28 -30.99
N ALA A 538 -18.33 -30.75 -31.79
CA ALA A 538 -19.08 -29.88 -32.71
C ALA A 538 -19.87 -28.79 -31.98
N PHE A 539 -20.44 -29.13 -30.81
CA PHE A 539 -21.16 -28.18 -29.98
C PHE A 539 -20.23 -27.08 -29.40
N VAL A 540 -19.02 -27.46 -28.98
CA VAL A 540 -18.00 -26.50 -28.49
C VAL A 540 -17.50 -25.58 -29.60
N ASP A 541 -17.38 -26.06 -30.83
CA ASP A 541 -16.99 -25.21 -31.97
C ASP A 541 -18.11 -24.24 -32.39
N LEU A 542 -19.37 -24.67 -32.34
CA LEU A 542 -20.51 -23.80 -32.63
C LEU A 542 -20.65 -22.69 -31.59
N SER A 543 -20.50 -23.01 -30.29
CA SER A 543 -20.56 -22.01 -29.23
C SER A 543 -19.41 -21.00 -29.34
N LYS A 544 -18.19 -21.45 -29.67
CA LYS A 544 -17.07 -20.56 -29.96
C LYS A 544 -17.35 -19.60 -31.12
N LYS A 545 -17.97 -20.07 -32.22
CA LYS A 545 -18.34 -19.23 -33.37
C LYS A 545 -19.43 -18.20 -33.02
N VAL A 546 -20.44 -18.59 -32.25
CA VAL A 546 -21.50 -17.67 -31.81
C VAL A 546 -20.96 -16.60 -30.87
N ILE A 547 -20.08 -16.98 -29.94
CA ILE A 547 -19.41 -16.02 -29.04
C ILE A 547 -18.51 -15.07 -29.82
N LEU A 548 -17.78 -15.56 -30.84
CA LEU A 548 -16.97 -14.70 -31.70
C LEU A 548 -17.83 -13.70 -32.50
N TYR A 549 -19.04 -14.11 -32.93
CA TYR A 549 -19.96 -13.24 -33.67
C TYR A 549 -20.61 -12.17 -32.78
N ILE A 550 -20.82 -12.46 -31.49
CA ILE A 550 -21.30 -11.52 -30.46
C ILE A 550 -20.19 -10.56 -30.01
N TYR A 551 -18.92 -10.90 -30.22
CA TYR A 551 -17.78 -10.04 -29.89
C TYR A 551 -17.33 -9.12 -31.04
N ILE A 552 -17.74 -9.43 -32.28
CA ILE A 552 -17.35 -8.69 -33.50
C ILE A 552 -18.43 -7.67 -33.94
N TYR A 553 -19.62 -7.67 -33.33
CA TYR A 553 -20.66 -6.65 -33.43
C TYR A 553 -21.08 -6.21 -32.03
#